data_AF-T1KNG0-F1
#
_entry.id   AF-T1KNG0-F1
#
_cell.length_a   1.000
_cell.length_b   1.000
_cell.length_c   1.000
_cell.angle_alpha   90.00
_cell.angle_beta   90.00
_cell.angle_gamma   90.00
#
_symmetry.space_group_name_H-M   'P 1'
#
loop_
_entity.id
_entity.type
_entity.pdbx_description
1 polymer ?
#
loop_
_entity_poly.entity_id
_entity_poly.type
_entity_poly.pdbx_seq_one_letter_code
_entity_poly.pdbx_strand_id
1 'polypeptide(L)'
;MSDSHPFKGQCGPAFEFFENGVTNGASWYILYEGMQDFNYITTNCFEITLELGYDNRVALIAFTEEVLRGVKGFVIDSDSAKPIPKATIHIEGINHDVKSAEDGDYWRLLTPGHYTVTVSAEGYESKSVSVDVSEEWASVVNVTLTKPNHKVKGKPLPINLSKGVFGETVDSSGNPISDALIKFFNN
;
A
#
# COMPACT_ATOMS: atom_id res chain seq x y z
N MET A 1 12.21 -37.41 0.63
CA MET A 1 13.38 -37.95 -0.11
C MET A 1 13.22 -37.52 -1.55
N SER A 2 14.19 -36.71 -2.01
CA SER A 2 14.41 -36.12 -3.34
C SER A 2 13.29 -36.14 -4.37
N ASP A 3 12.63 -34.98 -4.53
CA ASP A 3 12.38 -34.45 -5.86
C ASP A 3 13.34 -33.26 -6.03
N SER A 4 14.53 -33.61 -6.50
CA SER A 4 15.58 -32.65 -6.86
C SER A 4 15.05 -31.72 -7.94
N HIS A 5 15.17 -30.42 -7.69
CA HIS A 5 15.21 -29.36 -8.70
C HIS A 5 15.93 -29.88 -9.96
N PRO A 6 15.41 -29.68 -11.17
CA PRO A 6 16.21 -29.89 -12.37
C PRO A 6 17.38 -28.91 -12.29
N PHE A 7 18.52 -29.41 -11.80
CA PHE A 7 19.77 -28.66 -11.73
C PHE A 7 20.28 -28.57 -13.17
N LYS A 8 19.74 -27.63 -13.96
CA LYS A 8 20.31 -27.22 -15.24
C LYS A 8 21.46 -26.25 -14.95
N GLY A 9 22.53 -26.80 -14.37
CA GLY A 9 23.82 -26.15 -14.39
C GLY A 9 24.30 -26.07 -15.85
N GLN A 10 24.48 -24.84 -16.33
CA GLN A 10 25.01 -24.43 -17.65
C GLN A 10 24.02 -24.37 -18.82
N CYS A 11 24.15 -23.26 -19.56
CA CYS A 11 23.60 -23.02 -20.89
C CYS A 11 23.77 -24.22 -21.83
N GLY A 12 22.67 -24.93 -22.11
CA GLY A 12 22.47 -25.84 -23.26
C GLY A 12 22.07 -27.29 -22.88
N PRO A 13 21.50 -28.12 -23.79
CA PRO A 13 20.81 -27.85 -25.05
C PRO A 13 19.33 -28.24 -24.93
N ALA A 14 18.55 -27.41 -24.25
CA ALA A 14 17.13 -27.26 -24.50
C ALA A 14 16.91 -25.75 -24.38
N PHE A 15 16.87 -25.05 -25.51
CA PHE A 15 16.61 -23.61 -25.54
C PHE A 15 15.14 -23.41 -25.17
N GLU A 16 14.82 -23.54 -23.88
CA GLU A 16 13.58 -23.01 -23.32
C GLU A 16 13.66 -21.49 -23.48
N PHE A 17 12.82 -20.98 -24.37
CA PHE A 17 12.73 -19.56 -24.66
C PHE A 17 11.59 -18.97 -23.83
N PHE A 18 11.93 -18.01 -22.98
CA PHE A 18 10.96 -17.20 -22.27
C PHE A 18 10.93 -15.82 -22.91
N GLU A 19 9.77 -15.45 -23.44
CA GLU A 19 9.57 -14.13 -24.01
C GLU A 19 9.86 -13.06 -22.94
N ASN A 20 10.70 -12.08 -23.28
CA ASN A 20 11.21 -11.04 -22.36
C ASN A 20 11.93 -11.57 -21.11
N GLY A 21 12.31 -12.86 -21.07
CA GLY A 21 12.96 -13.46 -19.90
C GLY A 21 12.04 -13.66 -18.70
N VAL A 22 10.71 -13.63 -18.89
CA VAL A 22 9.71 -13.83 -17.83
C VAL A 22 8.82 -15.02 -18.16
N THR A 23 8.43 -15.79 -17.15
CA THR A 23 7.48 -16.89 -17.30
C THR A 23 6.55 -16.98 -16.08
N ASN A 24 5.32 -17.45 -16.30
CA ASN A 24 4.48 -17.89 -15.18
C ASN A 24 5.00 -19.25 -14.68
N GLY A 25 5.17 -19.41 -13.37
CA GLY A 25 5.74 -20.61 -12.77
C GLY A 25 5.07 -21.89 -13.27
N ALA A 26 3.74 -21.98 -13.14
CA ALA A 26 2.97 -23.16 -13.55
C ALA A 26 3.02 -23.43 -15.06
N SER A 27 3.17 -22.39 -15.90
CA SER A 27 3.36 -22.55 -17.35
C SER A 27 4.73 -23.13 -17.72
N TRP A 28 5.76 -22.86 -16.93
CA TRP A 28 7.08 -23.49 -17.13
C TRP A 28 7.07 -24.93 -16.64
N TYR A 29 6.71 -25.14 -15.37
CA TYR A 29 6.40 -26.45 -14.80
C TYR A 29 5.64 -26.26 -13.49
N ILE A 30 4.75 -27.21 -13.16
CA ILE A 30 3.98 -27.12 -11.92
C ILE A 30 4.88 -27.45 -10.73
N LEU A 31 4.92 -26.54 -9.76
CA LEU A 31 5.57 -26.73 -8.47
C LEU A 31 4.53 -26.47 -7.38
N TYR A 32 4.32 -27.44 -6.49
CA TYR A 32 3.38 -27.30 -5.38
C TYR A 32 4.11 -26.87 -4.11
N GLU A 33 3.40 -26.17 -3.23
CA GLU A 33 3.89 -25.78 -1.89
C GLU A 33 5.16 -24.92 -1.94
N GLY A 34 5.35 -24.17 -3.03
CA GLY A 34 6.46 -23.24 -3.19
C GLY A 34 6.35 -22.02 -2.28
N MET A 35 7.50 -21.50 -1.85
CA MET A 35 7.60 -20.29 -1.02
C MET A 35 6.96 -19.06 -1.69
N GLN A 36 7.12 -18.94 -3.01
CA GLN A 36 6.59 -17.82 -3.80
C GLN A 36 5.06 -17.69 -3.65
N ASP A 37 4.33 -18.78 -3.90
CA ASP A 37 2.86 -18.79 -3.79
C ASP A 37 2.42 -18.66 -2.32
N PHE A 38 3.16 -19.28 -1.39
CA PHE A 38 2.87 -19.16 0.04
C PHE A 38 2.91 -17.70 0.51
N ASN A 39 3.94 -16.93 0.12
CA ASN A 39 4.07 -15.52 0.49
C ASN A 39 2.91 -14.68 -0.06
N TYR A 40 2.53 -14.89 -1.33
CA TYR A 40 1.41 -14.19 -1.94
C TYR A 40 0.06 -14.52 -1.28
N ILE A 41 -0.18 -15.78 -0.92
CA ILE A 41 -1.48 -16.22 -0.39
C ILE A 41 -1.64 -15.88 1.09
N THR A 42 -0.57 -15.98 1.87
CA THR A 42 -0.65 -15.96 3.34
C THR A 42 -0.20 -14.65 3.96
N THR A 43 0.45 -13.77 3.19
CA THR A 43 0.98 -12.49 3.66
C THR A 43 0.60 -11.36 2.70
N ASN A 44 1.07 -10.14 2.98
CA ASN A 44 0.98 -9.01 2.04
C ASN A 44 2.10 -9.01 0.99
N CYS A 45 3.09 -9.90 1.10
CA CYS A 45 4.32 -9.86 0.31
C CYS A 45 4.11 -10.45 -1.08
N PHE A 46 4.56 -9.72 -2.10
CA PHE A 46 4.65 -10.24 -3.46
C PHE A 46 6.08 -10.74 -3.68
N GLU A 47 6.21 -12.04 -3.91
CA GLU A 47 7.48 -12.68 -4.19
C GLU A 47 7.53 -13.14 -5.65
N ILE A 48 8.73 -13.10 -6.22
CA ILE A 48 9.06 -13.75 -7.50
C ILE A 48 10.28 -14.64 -7.31
N THR A 49 10.39 -15.68 -8.13
CA THR A 49 11.60 -16.52 -8.21
C THR A 49 12.52 -16.00 -9.31
N LEU A 50 13.79 -15.76 -8.99
CA LEU A 50 14.80 -15.31 -9.95
C LEU A 50 15.78 -16.44 -10.29
N GLU A 51 15.75 -16.91 -11.52
CA GLU A 51 16.73 -17.85 -12.08
C GLU A 51 17.93 -17.06 -12.64
N LEU A 52 19.00 -16.94 -11.84
CA LEU A 52 20.07 -15.98 -12.10
C LEU A 52 21.14 -16.46 -13.08
N GLY A 53 21.59 -15.53 -13.92
CA GLY A 53 22.76 -15.68 -14.81
C GLY A 53 23.96 -14.86 -14.33
N TYR A 54 24.85 -14.50 -15.26
CA TYR A 54 26.01 -13.66 -14.99
C TYR A 54 25.63 -12.17 -14.98
N ASP A 55 26.22 -11.40 -14.05
CA ASP A 55 26.07 -9.94 -13.88
C ASP A 55 24.62 -9.42 -13.71
N ASN A 56 24.15 -9.38 -12.45
CA ASN A 56 22.78 -8.96 -12.12
C ASN A 56 22.72 -7.64 -11.34
N ARG A 57 23.81 -6.87 -11.23
CA ARG A 57 23.89 -5.74 -10.29
C ARG A 57 22.82 -4.67 -10.55
N VAL A 58 22.66 -4.26 -11.80
CA VAL A 58 21.67 -3.22 -12.18
C VAL A 58 20.25 -3.75 -12.00
N ALA A 59 20.00 -4.99 -12.41
CA ALA A 59 18.68 -5.62 -12.31
C ALA A 59 18.22 -5.75 -10.85
N LEU A 60 19.10 -6.16 -9.93
CA LEU A 60 18.76 -6.29 -8.52
C LEU A 60 18.47 -4.92 -7.87
N ILE A 61 19.18 -3.86 -8.25
CA ILE A 61 18.90 -2.51 -7.77
C ILE A 61 17.53 -2.04 -8.29
N ALA A 62 17.28 -2.16 -9.59
CA ALA A 62 16.00 -1.79 -10.17
C ALA A 62 14.84 -2.57 -9.54
N PHE A 63 15.03 -3.87 -9.29
CA PHE A 63 14.03 -4.69 -8.59
C PHE A 63 13.73 -4.18 -7.18
N THR A 64 14.73 -3.72 -6.42
CA THR A 64 14.48 -3.12 -5.10
C THR A 64 13.75 -1.79 -5.16
N GLU A 65 13.81 -1.06 -6.27
CA GLU A 65 13.09 0.21 -6.45
C GLU A 65 11.59 -0.02 -6.71
N GLU A 66 11.20 -1.19 -7.24
CA GLU A 66 9.79 -1.53 -7.50
C GLU A 66 8.92 -1.52 -6.24
N VAL A 67 9.51 -1.73 -5.05
CA VAL A 67 8.79 -1.64 -3.77
C VAL A 67 8.25 -0.24 -3.45
N LEU A 68 8.70 0.77 -4.20
CA LEU A 68 8.36 2.18 -4.00
C LEU A 68 7.17 2.63 -4.87
N ARG A 69 6.56 1.73 -5.65
CA ARG A 69 5.42 1.99 -6.55
C ARG A 69 4.07 1.66 -5.92
N GLY A 70 2.98 2.02 -6.62
CA GLY A 70 1.61 1.69 -6.23
C GLY A 70 0.98 2.71 -5.29
N VAL A 71 0.41 2.24 -4.18
CA VAL A 71 -0.25 3.08 -3.16
C VAL A 71 0.31 2.74 -1.79
N LYS A 72 0.48 3.75 -0.94
CA LYS A 72 0.83 3.58 0.47
C LYS A 72 0.11 4.60 1.34
N GLY A 73 0.02 4.35 2.63
CA GLY A 73 -0.53 5.34 3.56
C GLY A 73 -0.79 4.76 4.93
N PHE A 74 -1.55 5.49 5.73
CA PHE A 74 -1.96 5.09 7.07
C PHE A 74 -3.48 4.98 7.18
N VAL A 75 -3.94 4.03 7.99
CA VAL A 75 -5.34 3.88 8.41
C VAL A 75 -5.47 4.34 9.86
N ILE A 76 -6.25 5.38 10.10
CA ILE A 76 -6.35 6.06 11.39
C ILE A 76 -7.81 6.10 11.87
N ASP A 77 -8.04 5.92 13.16
CA ASP A 77 -9.33 6.12 13.82
C ASP A 77 -9.62 7.61 13.98
N SER A 78 -10.80 8.06 13.52
CA SER A 78 -11.19 9.49 13.53
C SER A 78 -11.23 10.12 14.91
N ASP A 79 -11.58 9.34 15.93
CA ASP A 79 -11.94 9.87 17.25
C ASP A 79 -10.74 9.91 18.19
N SER A 80 -9.95 8.83 18.14
CA SER A 80 -8.78 8.64 18.99
C SER A 80 -7.48 9.09 18.33
N ALA A 81 -7.49 9.35 17.01
CA ALA A 81 -6.32 9.61 16.20
C ALA A 81 -5.24 8.50 16.28
N LYS A 82 -5.63 7.29 16.70
CA LYS A 82 -4.75 6.13 16.80
C LYS A 82 -4.72 5.34 15.49
N PRO A 83 -3.61 4.66 15.18
CA PRO A 83 -3.56 3.76 14.03
C PRO A 83 -4.50 2.57 14.18
N ILE A 84 -5.03 2.11 13.06
CA ILE A 84 -5.89 0.92 12.98
C ILE A 84 -5.09 -0.20 12.31
N PRO A 85 -4.62 -1.19 13.08
CA PRO A 85 -3.93 -2.35 12.51
C PRO A 85 -4.92 -3.32 11.88
N LYS A 86 -4.42 -4.15 10.95
CA LYS A 86 -5.20 -5.21 10.28
C LYS A 86 -6.45 -4.71 9.54
N ALA A 87 -6.53 -3.42 9.23
CA ALA A 87 -7.52 -2.89 8.30
C ALA A 87 -7.28 -3.51 6.93
N THR A 88 -8.35 -3.80 6.20
CA THR A 88 -8.32 -4.36 4.84
C THR A 88 -8.27 -3.24 3.83
N ILE A 89 -7.33 -3.32 2.89
CA ILE A 89 -7.20 -2.45 1.73
C ILE A 89 -7.56 -3.28 0.50
N HIS A 90 -8.75 -3.05 -0.02
CA HIS A 90 -9.30 -3.68 -1.21
C HIS A 90 -9.16 -2.75 -2.42
N ILE A 91 -8.78 -3.29 -3.57
CA ILE A 91 -8.73 -2.56 -4.84
C ILE A 91 -9.81 -3.13 -5.74
N GLU A 92 -10.73 -2.28 -6.20
CA GLU A 92 -11.82 -2.71 -7.07
C GLU A 92 -11.27 -3.40 -8.33
N GLY A 93 -11.80 -4.58 -8.65
CA GLY A 93 -11.36 -5.38 -9.80
C GLY A 93 -10.14 -6.27 -9.54
N ILE A 94 -9.46 -6.17 -8.39
CA ILE A 94 -8.32 -7.03 -8.03
C ILE A 94 -8.69 -7.90 -6.82
N ASN A 95 -8.86 -9.19 -7.04
CA ASN A 95 -9.26 -10.15 -6.00
C ASN A 95 -8.08 -10.61 -5.12
N HIS A 96 -7.38 -9.67 -4.50
CA HIS A 96 -6.31 -9.96 -3.55
C HIS A 96 -6.07 -8.72 -2.67
N ASP A 97 -6.53 -8.77 -1.43
CA ASP A 97 -6.45 -7.65 -0.49
C ASP A 97 -5.11 -7.63 0.26
N VAL A 98 -4.73 -6.47 0.79
CA VAL A 98 -3.64 -6.34 1.77
C VAL A 98 -4.17 -5.81 3.09
N LYS A 99 -3.40 -6.03 4.16
CA LYS A 99 -3.72 -5.54 5.50
C LYS A 99 -2.77 -4.42 5.94
N SER A 100 -3.26 -3.46 6.73
CA SER A 100 -2.39 -2.54 7.45
C SER A 100 -1.59 -3.25 8.55
N ALA A 101 -0.37 -2.78 8.79
CA ALA A 101 0.51 -3.27 9.85
C ALA A 101 0.13 -2.66 11.21
N GLU A 102 0.94 -2.95 12.24
CA GLU A 102 0.63 -2.57 13.63
C GLU A 102 0.52 -1.05 13.84
N ASP A 103 1.31 -0.26 13.10
CA ASP A 103 1.27 1.21 13.13
C ASP A 103 0.23 1.78 12.15
N GLY A 104 -0.64 0.95 11.59
CA GLY A 104 -1.72 1.32 10.68
C GLY A 104 -1.24 1.69 9.27
N ASP A 105 0.07 1.66 9.02
CA ASP A 105 0.66 1.81 7.71
C ASP A 105 0.39 0.60 6.80
N TYR A 106 0.29 0.88 5.51
CA TYR A 106 0.08 -0.14 4.50
C TYR A 106 0.76 0.23 3.18
N TRP A 107 1.03 -0.81 2.38
CA TRP A 107 1.55 -0.70 1.03
C TRP A 107 0.79 -1.64 0.12
N ARG A 108 0.47 -1.15 -1.07
CA ARG A 108 -0.19 -1.91 -2.11
C ARG A 108 0.47 -1.63 -3.46
N LEU A 109 1.28 -2.57 -3.93
CA LEU A 109 1.87 -2.51 -5.26
C LEU A 109 0.77 -2.57 -6.32
N LEU A 110 0.82 -1.62 -7.26
CA LEU A 110 -0.11 -1.48 -8.37
C LEU A 110 0.65 -0.97 -9.59
N THR A 111 0.25 -1.42 -10.76
CA THR A 111 0.68 -0.82 -12.02
C THR A 111 0.06 0.57 -12.19
N PRO A 112 0.66 1.44 -13.02
CA PRO A 112 0.10 2.76 -13.32
C PRO A 112 -1.35 2.65 -13.81
N GLY A 113 -2.22 3.55 -13.33
CA GLY A 113 -3.64 3.51 -13.65
C GLY A 113 -4.54 4.20 -12.63
N HIS A 114 -5.84 4.16 -12.91
CA HIS A 114 -6.89 4.73 -12.08
C HIS A 114 -7.58 3.62 -11.28
N TYR A 115 -7.61 3.75 -9.96
CA TYR A 115 -8.16 2.72 -9.07
C TYR A 115 -9.12 3.31 -8.05
N THR A 116 -10.06 2.49 -7.59
CA THR A 116 -10.86 2.75 -6.40
C THR A 116 -10.39 1.85 -5.27
N VAL A 117 -9.86 2.48 -4.22
CA VAL A 117 -9.36 1.82 -3.01
C VAL A 117 -10.45 1.87 -1.94
N THR A 118 -10.87 0.71 -1.44
CA THR A 118 -11.80 0.62 -0.32
C THR A 118 -11.07 0.12 0.92
N VAL A 119 -11.06 0.93 1.97
CA VAL A 119 -10.47 0.57 3.27
C VAL A 119 -11.57 0.23 4.25
N SER A 120 -11.44 -0.90 4.93
CA SER A 120 -12.41 -1.39 5.92
C SER A 120 -11.72 -2.00 7.14
N ALA A 121 -12.34 -1.89 8.30
CA ALA A 121 -11.87 -2.50 9.54
C ALA A 121 -13.07 -2.92 10.39
N GLU A 122 -12.91 -3.95 11.22
CA GLU A 122 -13.98 -4.43 12.09
C GLU A 122 -14.44 -3.33 13.06
N GLY A 123 -15.74 -3.06 13.10
CA GLY A 123 -16.33 -2.02 13.95
C GLY A 123 -16.24 -0.59 13.40
N TYR A 124 -15.75 -0.41 12.17
CA TYR A 124 -15.68 0.87 11.47
C TYR A 124 -16.55 0.89 10.22
N GLU A 125 -16.98 2.08 9.81
CA GLU A 125 -17.55 2.30 8.49
C GLU A 125 -16.44 2.30 7.44
N SER A 126 -16.61 1.51 6.38
CA SER A 126 -15.66 1.45 5.27
C SER A 126 -15.65 2.75 4.47
N LYS A 127 -14.49 3.10 3.92
CA LYS A 127 -14.31 4.31 3.11
C LYS A 127 -13.64 3.98 1.78
N SER A 128 -14.20 4.49 0.69
CA SER A 128 -13.65 4.35 -0.66
C SER A 128 -13.03 5.66 -1.14
N VAL A 129 -11.88 5.57 -1.80
CA VAL A 129 -11.10 6.69 -2.32
C VAL A 129 -10.61 6.35 -3.73
N SER A 130 -10.85 7.24 -4.69
CA SER A 130 -10.24 7.12 -6.02
C SER A 130 -8.82 7.65 -6.00
N VAL A 131 -7.89 6.94 -6.65
CA VAL A 131 -6.47 7.28 -6.70
C VAL A 131 -5.91 7.04 -8.09
N ASP A 132 -5.01 7.95 -8.49
CA ASP A 132 -4.22 7.84 -9.71
C ASP A 132 -2.82 7.35 -9.31
N VAL A 133 -2.41 6.20 -9.87
CA VAL A 133 -1.10 5.61 -9.65
C VAL A 133 -0.20 5.93 -10.84
N SER A 134 0.95 6.54 -10.57
CA SER A 134 1.94 6.91 -11.58
C SER A 134 3.03 5.85 -11.78
N GLU A 135 3.88 6.05 -12.78
CA GLU A 135 5.04 5.19 -13.03
C GLU A 135 6.27 5.54 -12.17
N GLU A 136 6.21 6.50 -11.26
CA GLU A 136 7.41 6.94 -10.54
C GLU A 136 7.39 6.52 -9.08
N TRP A 137 6.42 7.02 -8.33
CA TRP A 137 6.37 6.89 -6.88
C TRP A 137 4.97 6.50 -6.42
N ALA A 138 4.91 5.74 -5.32
CA ALA A 138 3.65 5.37 -4.71
C ALA A 138 2.81 6.58 -4.30
N SER A 139 1.55 6.59 -4.70
CA SER A 139 0.58 7.59 -4.30
C SER A 139 0.25 7.44 -2.82
N VAL A 140 0.30 8.55 -2.08
CA VAL A 140 0.03 8.54 -0.63
C VAL A 140 -1.46 8.72 -0.38
N VAL A 141 -2.11 7.69 0.18
CA VAL A 141 -3.54 7.66 0.47
C VAL A 141 -3.75 7.35 1.95
N ASN A 142 -3.84 8.39 2.77
CA ASN A 142 -4.19 8.25 4.17
C ASN A 142 -5.71 8.18 4.33
N VAL A 143 -6.19 7.22 5.12
CA VAL A 143 -7.62 6.98 5.31
C VAL A 143 -7.96 7.05 6.78
N THR A 144 -8.92 7.92 7.10
CA THR A 144 -9.53 7.98 8.43
C THR A 144 -10.86 7.23 8.40
N LEU A 145 -11.05 6.29 9.33
CA LEU A 145 -12.29 5.54 9.50
C LEU A 145 -13.02 5.97 10.77
N THR A 146 -14.36 5.93 10.71
CA THR A 146 -15.26 6.35 11.78
C THR A 146 -16.06 5.16 12.31
N LYS A 147 -16.41 5.16 13.61
CA LYS A 147 -17.27 4.14 14.19
C LYS A 147 -18.76 4.47 13.99
N PRO A 148 -19.64 3.48 13.71
CA PRO A 148 -21.05 3.72 13.36
C PRO A 148 -21.91 4.50 14.37
N ASN A 149 -21.51 4.56 15.65
CA ASN A 149 -22.30 5.16 16.73
C ASN A 149 -21.73 6.49 17.27
N HIS A 150 -20.82 7.13 16.54
CA HIS A 150 -20.32 8.45 16.96
C HIS A 150 -21.38 9.53 16.72
N LYS A 151 -22.15 9.87 17.76
CA LYS A 151 -22.85 11.16 17.84
C LYS A 151 -21.84 12.24 18.21
N VAL A 152 -21.45 13.09 17.27
CA VAL A 152 -20.64 14.28 17.55
C VAL A 152 -21.34 15.09 18.65
N LYS A 153 -20.81 15.03 19.88
CA LYS A 153 -21.28 15.89 20.98
C LYS A 153 -20.63 17.26 20.84
N GLY A 154 -21.17 18.06 19.93
CA GLY A 154 -20.79 19.46 19.75
C GLY A 154 -21.77 20.15 18.83
N LYS A 155 -22.30 21.32 19.22
CA LYS A 155 -22.94 22.21 18.25
C LYS A 155 -21.87 22.61 17.24
N PRO A 156 -22.08 22.45 15.92
CA PRO A 156 -21.17 23.01 14.92
C PRO A 156 -20.96 24.48 15.25
N LEU A 157 -19.70 24.89 15.41
CA LEU A 157 -19.39 26.32 15.47
C LEU A 157 -19.88 26.93 14.14
N PRO A 158 -20.62 28.06 14.15
CA PRO A 158 -21.05 28.71 12.92
C PRO A 158 -19.83 29.36 12.26
N ILE A 159 -18.99 28.57 11.61
CA ILE A 159 -17.87 29.04 10.82
C ILE A 159 -18.40 29.27 9.41
N ASN A 160 -18.62 30.52 9.05
CA ASN A 160 -18.93 30.88 7.67
C ASN A 160 -17.64 30.86 6.84
N LEU A 161 -17.38 29.75 6.15
CA LEU A 161 -16.23 29.56 5.26
C LEU A 161 -16.18 30.55 4.08
N SER A 162 -17.26 31.29 3.81
CA SER A 162 -17.28 32.29 2.73
C SER A 162 -16.45 33.55 3.02
N LYS A 163 -16.00 33.75 4.27
CA LYS A 163 -15.23 34.94 4.68
C LYS A 163 -13.75 34.69 4.94
N GLY A 164 -13.27 33.45 4.74
CA GLY A 164 -11.92 33.04 5.12
C GLY A 164 -11.76 33.00 6.65
N VAL A 165 -10.94 32.07 7.14
CA VAL A 165 -10.52 32.02 8.55
C VAL A 165 -9.09 32.53 8.58
N PHE A 166 -8.86 33.64 9.28
CA PHE A 166 -7.53 34.24 9.44
C PHE A 166 -7.16 34.25 10.92
N GLY A 167 -5.93 33.88 11.24
CA GLY A 167 -5.38 33.90 12.60
C GLY A 167 -3.87 33.70 12.57
N GLU A 168 -3.18 34.26 13.57
CA GLU A 168 -1.76 34.06 13.80
C GLU A 168 -1.56 33.03 14.91
N THR A 169 -0.59 32.15 14.74
CA THR A 169 -0.14 31.25 15.81
C THR A 169 0.89 31.97 16.67
N VAL A 170 0.63 32.04 17.97
CA VAL A 170 1.55 32.65 18.94
C VAL A 170 1.97 31.67 20.01
N ASP A 171 3.14 31.87 20.60
CA ASP A 171 3.59 31.14 21.80
C ASP A 171 2.81 31.58 23.06
N SER A 172 3.11 30.96 24.21
CA SER A 172 2.51 31.32 25.51
C SER A 172 2.78 32.76 25.96
N SER A 173 3.72 33.44 25.32
CA SER A 173 4.11 34.83 25.57
C SER A 173 3.56 35.80 24.52
N GLY A 174 2.82 35.31 23.53
CA GLY A 174 2.23 36.12 22.45
C GLY A 174 3.15 36.37 21.25
N ASN A 175 4.29 35.70 21.14
CA ASN A 175 5.20 35.87 19.99
C ASN A 175 4.74 35.04 18.79
N PRO A 176 4.73 35.59 17.56
CA PRO A 176 4.37 34.83 16.36
C PRO A 176 5.28 33.62 16.13
N ILE A 177 4.66 32.48 15.83
CA ILE A 177 5.32 31.24 15.41
C ILE A 177 5.18 31.14 13.90
N SER A 178 6.28 31.32 13.16
CA SER A 178 6.26 31.40 11.69
C SER A 178 5.91 30.08 10.99
N ASP A 179 6.16 28.94 11.64
CA ASP A 179 6.14 27.61 11.00
C ASP A 179 5.02 26.72 11.53
N ALA A 180 4.02 27.29 12.20
CA ALA A 180 2.93 26.50 12.76
C ALA A 180 2.01 25.98 11.64
N LEU A 181 1.79 24.67 11.63
CA LEU A 181 0.86 24.04 10.70
C LEU A 181 -0.54 23.98 11.34
N ILE A 182 -1.46 24.83 10.87
CA ILE A 182 -2.88 24.76 11.26
C ILE A 182 -3.58 23.74 10.35
N LYS A 183 -4.07 22.64 10.94
CA LYS A 183 -4.92 21.68 10.23
C LYS A 183 -6.37 21.92 10.62
N PHE A 184 -7.21 22.22 9.63
CA PHE A 184 -8.66 22.21 9.79
C PHE A 184 -9.17 20.79 9.54
N PHE A 185 -10.00 20.30 10.46
CA PHE A 185 -10.76 19.07 10.26
C PHE A 185 -12.21 19.47 10.02
N ASN A 186 -12.77 19.06 8.87
CA ASN A 186 -14.21 19.07 8.69
C ASN A 186 -14.76 17.84 9.41
N ASN A 187 -15.59 18.06 10.43
CA ASN A 187 -16.40 17.00 11.03
C ASN A 187 -17.43 16.46 10.04
#